data_AF-A0A2N1M4W7-F1
#
_entry.id   AF-A0A2N1M4W7-F1
#
_cell.length_a   1.000
_cell.length_b   1.000
_cell.length_c   1.000
_cell.angle_alpha   90.00
_cell.angle_beta   90.00
_cell.angle_gamma   90.00
#
_symmetry.space_group_name_H-M   'P 1'
#
loop_
_entity.id
_entity.type
_entity.pdbx_description
1 polymer ?
#
loop_
_entity_poly.entity_id
_entity_poly.type
_entity_poly.pdbx_seq_one_letter_code
_entity_poly.pdbx_strand_id
1 'polypeptide(L)'
;MWNKGDYIAKYSETGELLVYRQGKHTKLESLLNDEDFKEECQVWLRQQKPESRTPGNLKTYIEGTVFPKLTGHIKKDTISEKTCRNYMHFWGYKYDERKKGVYYDGHERSDVVIYRQEWLKRMFEYQKFMKDFDGNMMDIVSEPHLKPGEKELVQVTHDE
;
A
#
# COMPACT_ATOMS: atom_id res chain seq x y z
N MET A 1 -36.98 21.54 -22.63
CA MET A 1 -37.30 21.36 -21.20
C MET A 1 -38.69 21.92 -20.99
N TRP A 2 -39.67 21.08 -20.66
CA TRP A 2 -41.04 21.56 -20.42
C TRP A 2 -41.06 22.40 -19.15
N ASN A 3 -41.67 23.58 -19.20
CA ASN A 3 -41.89 24.37 -18.00
C ASN A 3 -43.14 23.82 -17.26
N LYS A 4 -43.34 24.21 -15.99
CA LYS A 4 -44.50 23.75 -15.20
C LYS A 4 -45.85 24.14 -15.83
N GLY A 5 -45.92 25.25 -16.54
CA GLY A 5 -47.12 25.74 -17.21
C GLY A 5 -47.55 24.85 -18.37
N ASP A 6 -46.59 24.38 -19.18
CA ASP A 6 -46.87 23.51 -20.32
C ASP A 6 -47.47 22.16 -19.90
N TYR A 7 -47.10 21.67 -18.70
CA TYR A 7 -47.60 20.42 -18.13
C TYR A 7 -49.07 20.51 -17.71
N ILE A 8 -49.45 21.63 -17.09
CA ILE A 8 -50.81 21.89 -16.61
C ILE A 8 -51.75 22.13 -17.80
N ALA A 9 -51.29 22.90 -18.79
CA ALA A 9 -52.06 23.18 -20.00
C ALA A 9 -52.42 21.89 -20.74
N LYS A 10 -51.44 21.00 -20.95
CA LYS A 10 -51.66 19.74 -21.66
C LYS A 10 -52.56 18.75 -20.89
N TYR A 11 -52.41 18.66 -19.57
CA TYR A 11 -53.29 17.82 -18.75
C TYR A 11 -54.75 18.32 -18.79
N SER A 12 -54.95 19.64 -18.80
CA SER A 12 -56.29 20.24 -18.88
C SER A 12 -56.98 19.96 -20.22
N GLU A 13 -56.19 19.70 -21.25
CA GLU A 13 -56.68 19.49 -22.62
C GLU A 13 -56.91 18.00 -22.95
N THR A 14 -56.06 17.11 -22.45
CA THR A 14 -56.13 15.66 -22.78
C THR A 14 -56.63 14.78 -21.64
N GLY A 15 -56.66 15.28 -20.40
CA GLY A 15 -56.99 14.48 -19.20
C GLY A 15 -55.93 13.42 -18.83
N GLU A 16 -54.80 13.38 -19.55
CA GLU A 16 -53.77 12.37 -19.40
C GLU A 16 -52.47 12.98 -18.87
N LEU A 17 -51.87 12.33 -17.88
CA LEU A 17 -50.56 12.71 -17.37
C LEU A 17 -49.47 12.32 -18.39
N LEU A 18 -48.57 13.26 -18.68
CA LEU A 18 -47.41 13.00 -19.54
C LEU A 18 -46.51 11.92 -18.93
N VAL A 19 -46.26 10.85 -19.69
CA VAL A 19 -45.35 9.77 -19.29
C VAL A 19 -43.92 10.30 -19.17
N TYR A 20 -43.48 10.44 -17.92
CA TYR A 20 -42.15 10.93 -17.58
C TYR A 20 -41.10 9.85 -17.85
N ARG A 21 -40.21 10.07 -18.84
CA ARG A 21 -39.14 9.13 -19.22
C ARG A 21 -37.83 9.34 -18.46
N GLN A 22 -37.88 9.80 -17.22
CA GLN A 22 -36.67 9.94 -16.39
C GLN A 22 -36.35 8.60 -15.71
N GLY A 23 -35.07 8.26 -15.56
CA GLY A 23 -34.63 6.97 -14.99
C GLY A 23 -34.09 5.95 -16.01
N LYS A 24 -33.79 6.36 -17.25
CA LYS A 24 -33.07 5.51 -18.23
C LYS A 24 -31.55 5.42 -17.99
N HIS A 25 -31.10 5.49 -16.75
CA HIS A 25 -29.72 5.10 -16.47
C HIS A 25 -29.65 3.58 -16.57
N THR A 26 -28.86 3.08 -17.51
CA THR A 26 -28.52 1.65 -17.58
C THR A 26 -27.99 1.24 -16.21
N LYS A 27 -28.68 0.32 -15.53
CA LYS A 27 -28.21 -0.31 -14.28
C LYS A 27 -27.08 -1.28 -14.61
N LEU A 28 -26.01 -0.77 -15.22
CA LEU A 28 -24.76 -1.51 -15.31
C LEU A 28 -24.17 -1.47 -13.90
N GLU A 29 -24.10 -2.64 -13.28
CA GLU A 29 -23.34 -2.81 -12.06
C GLU A 29 -21.91 -2.35 -12.33
N SER A 30 -21.42 -1.42 -11.51
CA SER A 30 -20.05 -0.94 -11.60
C SER A 30 -19.12 -2.06 -11.17
N LEU A 31 -18.05 -2.32 -11.93
CA LEU A 31 -16.98 -3.25 -11.54
C LEU A 31 -16.35 -2.91 -10.19
N LEU A 32 -16.54 -1.68 -9.70
CA LEU A 32 -16.13 -1.28 -8.35
C LEU A 32 -16.80 -2.12 -7.25
N ASN A 33 -18.03 -2.58 -7.47
CA ASN A 33 -18.82 -3.34 -6.50
C ASN A 33 -18.59 -4.85 -6.61
N ASP A 34 -17.83 -5.30 -7.61
CA ASP A 34 -17.45 -6.69 -7.78
C ASP A 34 -16.27 -6.97 -6.82
N GLU A 35 -16.52 -7.79 -5.80
CA GLU A 35 -15.54 -8.09 -4.76
C GLU A 35 -14.36 -8.89 -5.31
N ASP A 36 -14.56 -9.81 -6.26
CA ASP A 36 -13.49 -10.59 -6.87
C ASP A 36 -12.56 -9.69 -7.70
N PHE A 37 -13.15 -8.76 -8.48
CA PHE A 37 -12.40 -7.75 -9.23
C PHE A 37 -11.58 -6.84 -8.31
N LYS A 38 -12.21 -6.37 -7.23
CA LYS A 38 -11.56 -5.50 -6.23
C LYS A 38 -10.42 -6.22 -5.52
N GLU A 39 -10.63 -7.46 -5.09
CA GLU A 39 -9.62 -8.24 -4.39
C GLU A 39 -8.39 -8.47 -5.28
N GLU A 40 -8.58 -8.90 -6.53
CA GLU A 40 -7.49 -9.14 -7.49
C GLU A 40 -6.66 -7.85 -7.70
N CYS A 41 -7.33 -6.70 -7.90
CA CYS A 41 -6.66 -5.41 -8.06
C CYS A 41 -5.87 -5.01 -6.80
N GLN A 42 -6.43 -5.21 -5.61
CA GLN A 42 -5.78 -4.87 -4.34
C GLN A 42 -4.61 -5.79 -4.01
N VAL A 43 -4.69 -7.09 -4.35
CA VAL A 43 -3.55 -8.02 -4.22
C VAL A 43 -2.39 -7.55 -5.08
N TRP A 44 -2.65 -7.21 -6.34
CA TRP A 44 -1.60 -6.70 -7.22
C TRP A 44 -1.01 -5.38 -6.74
N LEU A 45 -1.85 -4.41 -6.33
CA LEU A 45 -1.39 -3.11 -5.82
C LEU A 45 -0.50 -3.25 -4.57
N ARG A 46 -0.79 -4.21 -3.69
CA ARG A 46 0.01 -4.48 -2.48
C ARG A 46 1.41 -5.00 -2.80
N GLN A 47 1.56 -5.78 -3.88
CA GLN A 47 2.84 -6.30 -4.34
C GLN A 47 3.71 -5.24 -5.03
N GLN A 48 3.12 -4.15 -5.51
CA GLN A 48 3.86 -3.09 -6.20
C GLN A 48 4.60 -2.17 -5.22
N LYS A 49 5.76 -1.67 -5.67
CA LYS A 49 6.48 -0.56 -5.02
C LYS A 49 5.61 0.71 -5.00
N PRO A 50 5.73 1.59 -3.99
CA PRO A 50 4.93 2.81 -3.89
C PRO A 50 4.94 3.68 -5.16
N GLU A 51 6.09 3.78 -5.83
CA GLU A 51 6.28 4.58 -7.05
C GLU A 51 5.54 3.99 -8.26
N SER A 52 5.33 2.67 -8.26
CA SER A 52 4.68 1.93 -9.34
C SER A 52 3.16 1.83 -9.16
N ARG A 53 2.62 2.24 -8.02
CA ARG A 53 1.17 2.29 -7.73
C ARG A 53 0.54 3.51 -8.41
N THR A 54 0.54 3.54 -9.74
CA THR A 54 -0.06 4.60 -10.54
C THR A 54 -1.36 4.13 -11.19
N PRO A 55 -2.33 5.04 -11.44
CA PRO A 55 -3.55 4.70 -12.19
C PRO A 55 -3.28 4.12 -13.58
N GLY A 56 -2.20 4.55 -14.23
CA GLY A 56 -1.76 4.04 -15.54
C GLY A 56 -1.27 2.59 -15.47
N ASN A 57 -0.45 2.25 -14.47
CA ASN A 57 0.00 0.87 -14.31
C ASN A 57 -1.15 -0.05 -13.92
N LEU A 58 -2.06 0.42 -13.06
CA LEU A 58 -3.28 -0.31 -12.71
C LEU A 58 -4.15 -0.57 -13.94
N LYS A 59 -4.31 0.42 -14.83
CA LYS A 59 -5.01 0.24 -16.11
C LYS A 59 -4.40 -0.90 -16.92
N THR A 60 -3.09 -0.88 -17.15
CA THR A 60 -2.39 -1.91 -17.94
C THR A 60 -2.58 -3.31 -17.35
N TYR A 61 -2.53 -3.42 -16.01
CA TYR A 61 -2.77 -4.69 -15.32
C TYR A 61 -4.22 -5.17 -15.46
N ILE A 62 -5.20 -4.27 -15.32
CA ILE A 62 -6.61 -4.62 -15.47
C ILE A 62 -6.91 -5.13 -16.87
N GLU A 63 -6.46 -4.40 -17.90
CA GLU A 63 -6.69 -4.76 -19.31
C GLU A 63 -5.94 -6.03 -19.73
N GLY A 64 -4.70 -6.20 -19.25
CA GLY A 64 -3.84 -7.33 -19.64
C GLY A 64 -4.05 -8.61 -18.84
N THR A 65 -4.60 -8.53 -17.62
CA THR A 65 -4.67 -9.69 -16.71
C THR A 65 -6.05 -9.89 -16.11
N VAL A 66 -6.65 -8.84 -15.55
CA VAL A 66 -7.92 -8.97 -14.80
C VAL A 66 -9.10 -9.24 -15.73
N PHE A 67 -9.24 -8.49 -16.83
CA PHE A 67 -10.32 -8.70 -17.79
C PHE A 67 -10.26 -10.06 -18.50
N PRO A 68 -9.09 -10.54 -18.96
CA PRO A 68 -8.97 -11.90 -19.50
C PRO A 68 -9.28 -12.99 -18.47
N LYS A 69 -8.90 -12.81 -17.19
CA LYS A 69 -9.08 -13.81 -16.13
C LYS A 69 -10.55 -13.92 -15.67
N LEU A 70 -11.27 -12.81 -15.60
CA LEU A 70 -12.68 -12.74 -15.18
C LEU A 70 -13.66 -12.92 -16.37
N THR A 71 -13.24 -13.65 -17.41
CA THR A 71 -13.96 -13.77 -18.68
C THR A 71 -15.38 -14.30 -18.47
N GLY A 72 -16.38 -13.48 -18.84
CA GLY A 72 -17.81 -13.78 -18.71
C GLY A 72 -18.60 -12.72 -17.93
N HIS A 73 -18.00 -12.09 -16.91
CA HIS A 73 -18.65 -11.06 -16.09
C HIS A 73 -18.42 -9.65 -16.63
N ILE A 74 -17.32 -9.42 -17.34
CA ILE A 74 -16.89 -8.10 -17.79
C ILE A 74 -17.08 -7.95 -19.30
N LYS A 75 -18.04 -7.10 -19.71
CA LYS A 75 -18.34 -6.79 -21.13
C LYS A 75 -17.38 -5.77 -21.75
N LYS A 76 -16.41 -5.26 -20.99
CA LYS A 76 -15.45 -4.23 -21.41
C LYS A 76 -14.04 -4.79 -21.39
N ASP A 77 -13.32 -4.57 -22.48
CA ASP A 77 -11.89 -4.89 -22.65
C ASP A 77 -10.98 -3.72 -22.27
N THR A 78 -11.54 -2.52 -22.12
CA THR A 78 -10.80 -1.28 -21.94
C THR A 78 -11.37 -0.48 -20.77
N ILE A 79 -10.49 0.11 -19.97
CA ILE A 79 -10.85 0.98 -18.84
C ILE A 79 -10.14 2.33 -18.95
N SER A 80 -10.86 3.41 -18.64
CA SER A 80 -10.24 4.73 -18.64
C SER A 80 -9.33 4.88 -17.42
N GLU A 81 -8.20 5.56 -17.58
CA GLU A 81 -7.30 5.87 -16.46
C GLU A 81 -8.02 6.68 -15.36
N LYS A 82 -8.99 7.53 -15.74
CA LYS A 82 -9.85 8.25 -14.80
C LYS A 82 -10.67 7.30 -13.93
N THR A 83 -11.16 6.20 -14.50
CA THR A 83 -11.86 5.16 -13.75
C THR A 83 -10.91 4.47 -12.78
N CYS A 84 -9.71 4.08 -13.22
CA CYS A 84 -8.68 3.51 -12.35
C CYS A 84 -8.33 4.44 -11.18
N ARG A 85 -8.19 5.75 -11.45
CA ARG A 85 -7.95 6.76 -10.42
C ARG A 85 -9.09 6.80 -9.39
N ASN A 86 -10.34 6.78 -9.84
CA ASN A 86 -11.50 6.73 -8.94
C ASN A 86 -11.50 5.46 -8.09
N TYR A 87 -11.14 4.31 -8.67
CA TYR A 87 -11.06 3.03 -7.97
C TYR A 87 -9.98 3.08 -6.88
N MET A 88 -8.79 3.57 -7.22
CA MET A 88 -7.70 3.77 -6.27
C MET A 88 -8.11 4.66 -5.10
N HIS A 89 -8.75 5.80 -5.37
CA HIS A 89 -9.25 6.68 -4.32
C HIS A 89 -10.30 6.00 -3.43
N PHE A 90 -11.23 5.27 -4.03
CA PHE A 90 -12.26 4.53 -3.30
C PHE A 90 -11.65 3.43 -2.41
N TRP A 91 -10.57 2.78 -2.87
CA TRP A 91 -9.83 1.78 -2.10
C TRP A 91 -8.81 2.37 -1.11
N GLY A 92 -8.78 3.70 -0.93
CA GLY A 92 -7.91 4.37 0.05
C GLY A 92 -6.51 4.70 -0.45
N TYR A 93 -6.20 4.45 -1.73
CA TYR A 93 -4.96 4.92 -2.35
C TYR A 93 -5.12 6.38 -2.72
N LYS A 94 -4.54 7.25 -1.90
CA LYS A 94 -4.43 8.69 -2.15
C LYS A 94 -2.95 9.07 -2.21
N TYR A 95 -2.60 9.92 -3.17
CA TYR A 95 -1.35 10.67 -3.07
C TYR A 95 -1.55 11.71 -1.99
N ASP A 96 -0.88 11.53 -0.85
CA ASP A 96 -0.80 12.53 0.21
C ASP A 96 0.60 13.14 0.17
N GLU A 97 0.68 14.44 0.42
CA GLU A 97 1.97 15.10 0.53
C GLU A 97 2.65 14.66 1.83
N ARG A 98 3.96 14.43 1.77
CA ARG A 98 4.75 14.05 2.96
C ARG A 98 4.70 15.19 3.97
N LYS A 99 3.88 15.06 5.02
CA LYS A 99 3.87 16.00 6.15
C LYS A 99 5.10 15.77 7.02
N LYS A 100 5.72 16.85 7.50
CA LYS A 100 6.80 16.77 8.51
C LYS A 100 6.28 15.98 9.72
N GLY A 101 6.98 14.90 10.11
CA GLY A 101 6.56 14.01 11.19
C GLY A 101 6.61 12.52 10.85
N VAL A 102 6.86 12.14 9.58
CA VAL A 102 7.16 10.75 9.22
C VAL A 102 8.64 10.49 9.50
N TYR A 103 8.92 9.71 10.55
CA TYR A 103 10.26 9.17 10.80
C TYR A 103 10.49 8.04 9.80
N TYR A 104 11.37 8.27 8.84
CA TYR A 104 11.87 7.20 7.98
C TYR A 104 12.86 6.40 8.82
N ASP A 105 12.61 5.10 8.94
CA ASP A 105 13.55 4.22 9.60
C ASP A 105 14.88 4.25 8.84
N GLY A 106 15.85 4.98 9.37
CA GLY A 106 17.13 5.24 8.72
C GLY A 106 18.03 4.02 8.64
N HIS A 107 17.58 2.87 9.17
CA HIS A 107 18.28 1.60 9.15
C HIS A 107 18.72 1.14 7.75
N GLU A 108 17.95 1.48 6.70
CA GLU A 108 18.26 1.07 5.32
C GLU A 108 19.20 2.03 4.57
N ARG A 109 19.58 3.18 5.16
CA ARG A 109 20.47 4.12 4.48
C ARG A 109 21.87 3.51 4.33
N SER A 110 22.46 3.67 3.15
CA SER A 110 23.74 3.04 2.80
C SER A 110 24.88 3.43 3.75
N ASP A 111 24.92 4.68 4.21
CA ASP A 111 25.89 5.17 5.19
C ASP A 111 25.71 4.50 6.56
N VAL A 112 24.46 4.34 7.01
CA VAL A 112 24.13 3.63 8.26
C VAL A 112 24.50 2.15 8.18
N VAL A 113 24.24 1.50 7.03
CA VAL A 113 24.61 0.09 6.81
C VAL A 113 26.12 -0.08 6.84
N ILE A 114 26.88 0.78 6.14
CA ILE A 114 28.36 0.73 6.13
C ILE A 114 28.90 0.90 7.56
N TYR A 115 28.42 1.91 8.28
CA TYR A 115 28.84 2.15 9.66
C TYR A 115 28.57 0.93 10.56
N ARG A 116 27.40 0.30 10.43
CA ARG A 116 27.06 -0.90 11.21
C ARG A 116 27.95 -2.08 10.88
N GLN A 117 28.29 -2.30 9.61
CA GLN A 117 29.21 -3.36 9.21
C GLN A 117 30.61 -3.15 9.81
N GLU A 118 31.13 -1.92 9.77
CA GLU A 118 32.42 -1.58 10.39
C GLU A 118 32.38 -1.68 11.91
N TRP A 119 31.27 -1.30 12.54
CA TRP A 119 31.07 -1.45 13.97
C TRP A 119 31.02 -2.92 14.39
N LEU A 120 30.26 -3.77 13.69
CA LEU A 120 30.16 -5.20 13.97
C LEU A 120 31.52 -5.88 13.86
N LYS A 121 32.32 -5.53 12.84
CA LYS A 121 33.68 -6.07 12.69
C LYS A 121 34.55 -5.75 13.90
N ARG A 122 34.53 -4.51 14.40
CA ARG A 122 35.26 -4.11 15.61
C ARG A 122 34.75 -4.84 16.85
N MET A 123 33.43 -4.98 16.98
CA MET A 123 32.84 -5.68 18.12
C MET A 123 33.21 -7.16 18.17
N PHE A 124 33.26 -7.87 17.04
CA PHE A 124 33.75 -9.26 17.02
C PHE A 124 35.23 -9.39 17.42
N GLU A 125 36.04 -8.36 17.15
CA GLU A 125 37.43 -8.33 17.62
C GLU A 125 37.50 -8.12 19.13
N TYR A 126 36.67 -7.23 19.68
CA TYR A 126 36.60 -6.96 21.12
C TYR A 126 35.96 -8.09 21.92
N GLN A 127 34.95 -8.76 21.37
CA GLN A 127 34.22 -9.84 22.03
C GLN A 127 35.15 -10.97 22.51
N LYS A 128 36.26 -11.20 21.81
CA LYS A 128 37.29 -12.21 22.20
C LYS A 128 37.93 -11.93 23.57
N PHE A 129 37.87 -10.69 24.02
CA PHE A 129 38.42 -10.22 25.29
C PHE A 129 37.33 -9.86 26.31
N MET A 130 36.06 -10.08 25.97
CA MET A 130 34.91 -9.80 26.82
C MET A 130 34.37 -11.10 27.41
N LYS A 131 33.71 -11.02 28.57
CA LYS A 131 32.90 -12.12 29.08
C LYS A 131 31.68 -12.33 28.20
N ASP A 132 31.36 -13.59 27.95
CA ASP A 132 30.11 -13.98 27.32
C ASP A 132 29.13 -14.49 28.39
N PHE A 133 27.84 -14.27 28.17
CA PHE A 133 26.79 -14.66 29.10
C PHE A 133 25.75 -15.48 28.34
N ASP A 134 25.44 -16.67 28.86
CA ASP A 134 24.51 -17.63 28.26
C ASP A 134 23.53 -18.16 29.31
N GLY A 135 22.55 -18.96 28.87
CA GLY A 135 21.46 -19.47 29.69
C GLY A 135 20.23 -18.56 29.65
N ASN A 136 19.06 -19.12 29.97
CA ASN A 136 17.79 -18.37 29.95
C ASN A 136 17.79 -17.15 30.88
N MET A 137 18.61 -17.17 31.93
CA MET A 137 18.76 -16.07 32.89
C MET A 137 20.11 -15.35 32.77
N MET A 138 20.90 -15.62 31.72
CA MET A 138 22.27 -15.11 31.55
C MET A 138 23.21 -15.47 32.70
N ASP A 139 22.99 -16.63 33.32
CA ASP A 139 23.68 -17.10 34.52
C ASP A 139 24.96 -17.90 34.22
N ILE A 140 25.15 -18.32 32.96
CA ILE A 140 26.36 -19.02 32.52
C ILE A 140 27.36 -17.98 32.03
N VAL A 141 28.44 -17.76 32.80
CA VAL A 141 29.51 -16.84 32.43
C VAL A 141 30.65 -17.61 31.76
N SER A 142 30.97 -17.24 30.52
CA SER A 142 32.14 -17.76 29.80
C SER A 142 33.27 -16.72 29.81
N GLU A 143 34.39 -17.08 30.42
CA GLU A 143 35.57 -16.22 30.53
C GLU A 143 36.35 -16.16 29.19
N PRO A 144 36.87 -14.98 28.79
CA PRO A 144 37.68 -14.86 27.58
C PRO A 144 39.03 -15.55 27.71
N HIS A 145 39.52 -16.12 26.62
CA HIS A 145 40.86 -16.72 26.56
C HIS A 145 41.93 -15.63 26.35
N LEU A 146 42.43 -15.06 27.46
CA LEU A 146 43.45 -14.02 27.45
C LEU A 146 44.87 -14.60 27.47
N LYS A 147 45.77 -14.06 26.63
CA LYS A 147 47.21 -14.36 26.68
C LYS A 147 47.90 -13.53 27.77
N PRO A 148 49.10 -13.93 28.24
CA PRO A 148 49.86 -13.13 29.21
C PRO A 148 50.08 -11.68 28.72
N GLY A 149 49.55 -10.71 29.47
CA GLY A 149 49.65 -9.28 29.15
C GLY A 149 48.40 -8.67 28.50
N GLU A 150 47.44 -9.48 28.07
CA GLU A 150 46.13 -9.02 27.58
C GLU A 150 45.19 -8.72 28.77
N LYS A 151 44.29 -7.74 28.59
CA LYS A 151 43.32 -7.32 29.61
C LYS A 151 41.90 -7.61 29.13
N GLU A 152 41.03 -7.95 30.08
CA GLU A 152 39.60 -8.05 29.84
C GLU A 152 39.03 -6.69 29.40
N LEU A 153 38.12 -6.72 28.43
CA LEU A 153 37.36 -5.57 27.98
C LEU A 153 35.95 -5.62 28.55
N VAL A 154 35.45 -4.46 28.98
CA VAL A 154 34.06 -4.28 29.43
C VAL A 154 33.40 -3.26 28.51
N GLN A 155 32.28 -3.64 27.89
CA GLN A 155 31.49 -2.71 27.10
C GLN A 155 30.68 -1.81 28.04
N VAL A 156 30.93 -0.51 27.96
CA VAL A 156 30.15 0.51 28.64
C VAL A 156 29.17 1.10 27.63
N THR A 157 27.87 0.89 27.86
CA THR A 157 26.79 1.49 27.05
C THR A 157 26.14 2.62 27.82
N HIS A 158 25.88 3.74 27.16
CA HIS A 158 25.02 4.80 27.66
C HIS A 158 23.67 4.72 26.95
N ASP A 159 22.58 4.85 27.68
CA ASP A 159 21.29 5.20 27.09
C ASP A 159 21.29 6.71 26.76
N GLU A 160 20.68 7.06 25.63
CA GLU A 160 20.40 8.45 25.25
C GLU A 160 19.08 8.93 25.87
#